data_AF-A0A523YEK6-F1
#
_entry.id   AF-A0A523YEK6-F1
#
_cell.length_a   1.000
_cell.length_b   1.000
_cell.length_c   1.000
_cell.angle_alpha   90.00
_cell.angle_beta   90.00
_cell.angle_gamma   90.00
#
_symmetry.space_group_name_H-M   'P 1'
#
loop_
_entity.id
_entity.type
_entity.pdbx_description
1 polymer ?
#
loop_
_entity_poly.entity_id
_entity_poly.type
_entity_poly.pdbx_seq_one_letter_code
_entity_poly.pdbx_strand_id
1 'polypeptide(L)'
;MAIKQFELTSIDGKRFSKTGEKHRNIRIDHNSTVTLIVELNDREASVDFRFTATYSGLGVIKIEGNMVYVGDAAALAKKWSAEGKMPDNVASEIHTTIMNNCIPEAVMIARDVRLPPPIPMPKVSIKGKGAKPSSGMEVA
;
A
#
# COMPACT_ATOMS: atom_id res chain seq x y z
N MET A 1 9.08 2.00 18.32
CA MET A 1 8.05 1.38 17.46
C MET A 1 6.96 0.91 18.41
N ALA A 2 5.77 1.48 18.32
CA ALA A 2 4.66 1.23 19.24
C ALA A 2 3.81 0.01 18.84
N ILE A 3 4.11 -0.65 17.71
CA ILE A 3 3.39 -1.85 17.26
C ILE A 3 4.16 -3.10 17.71
N LYS A 4 3.49 -3.96 18.49
CA LYS A 4 4.06 -5.19 19.08
C LYS A 4 3.83 -6.42 18.22
N GLN A 5 2.68 -6.49 17.55
CA GLN A 5 2.27 -7.63 16.73
C GLN A 5 1.51 -7.14 15.50
N PHE A 6 1.66 -7.84 14.38
CA PHE A 6 0.95 -7.60 13.14
C PHE A 6 0.59 -8.95 12.52
N GLU A 7 -0.68 -9.14 12.19
CA GLU A 7 -1.21 -10.40 11.67
C GLU A 7 -2.18 -10.13 10.52
N LEU A 8 -2.11 -10.98 9.49
CA LEU A 8 -3.05 -10.95 8.36
C LEU A 8 -4.11 -12.02 8.57
N THR A 9 -5.36 -11.63 8.51
CA THR A 9 -6.51 -12.52 8.74
C THR A 9 -7.17 -12.94 7.43
N SER A 10 -7.08 -12.13 6.37
CA SER A 10 -7.67 -12.43 5.07
C SER A 10 -6.93 -11.76 3.93
N ILE A 11 -6.83 -12.46 2.80
CA ILE A 11 -6.25 -11.96 1.55
C ILE A 11 -7.16 -12.38 0.39
N ASP A 12 -7.63 -11.41 -0.39
CA ASP A 12 -8.47 -11.62 -1.58
C ASP A 12 -7.88 -10.86 -2.77
N GLY A 13 -7.41 -11.59 -3.77
CA GLY A 13 -6.91 -11.03 -5.03
C GLY A 13 -7.82 -11.38 -6.19
N LYS A 14 -8.36 -10.39 -6.87
CA LYS A 14 -9.26 -10.58 -8.02
C LYS A 14 -8.81 -9.80 -9.22
N ARG A 15 -8.67 -10.48 -10.36
CA ARG A 15 -8.50 -9.86 -11.68
C ARG A 15 -9.83 -9.92 -12.42
N PHE A 16 -10.28 -8.77 -12.91
CA PHE A 16 -11.54 -8.62 -13.65
C PHE A 16 -11.32 -8.58 -15.17
N SER A 17 -10.15 -8.14 -15.64
CA SER A 17 -9.90 -8.02 -17.08
C SER A 17 -9.74 -9.37 -17.78
N LYS A 18 -10.27 -9.45 -19.00
CA LYS A 18 -10.13 -10.64 -19.83
C LYS A 18 -8.73 -10.68 -20.43
N THR A 19 -8.23 -11.89 -20.70
CA THR A 19 -6.96 -12.08 -21.40
C THR A 19 -7.07 -11.47 -22.81
N GLY A 20 -6.24 -10.45 -23.10
CA GLY A 20 -6.21 -9.76 -24.40
C GLY A 20 -6.74 -8.32 -24.40
N GLU A 21 -7.42 -7.86 -23.34
CA GLU A 21 -7.83 -6.46 -23.23
C GLU A 21 -6.61 -5.54 -23.00
N LYS A 22 -6.39 -4.60 -23.92
CA LYS A 22 -5.33 -3.60 -23.81
C LYS A 22 -5.82 -2.41 -22.99
N HIS A 23 -5.47 -2.37 -21.71
CA HIS A 23 -5.71 -1.21 -20.87
C HIS A 23 -4.58 -0.20 -21.06
N ARG A 24 -4.88 0.93 -21.72
CA ARG A 24 -4.00 2.09 -21.75
C ARG A 24 -4.33 2.92 -20.52
N ASN A 25 -3.34 3.16 -19.65
CA ASN A 25 -3.44 3.97 -18.44
C ASN A 25 -4.07 3.27 -17.21
N ILE A 26 -3.34 2.30 -16.66
CA ILE A 26 -3.70 1.63 -15.40
C ILE A 26 -3.35 2.55 -14.24
N ARG A 27 -4.37 3.11 -13.59
CA ARG A 27 -4.20 3.80 -12.30
C ARG A 27 -4.26 2.76 -11.18
N ILE A 28 -3.29 2.83 -10.27
CA ILE A 28 -3.22 2.00 -9.08
C ILE A 28 -3.34 2.93 -7.88
N ASP A 29 -4.37 2.71 -7.06
CA ASP A 29 -4.60 3.46 -5.83
C ASP A 29 -4.50 2.51 -4.63
N HIS A 30 -3.79 2.96 -3.59
CA HIS A 30 -3.70 2.26 -2.30
C HIS A 30 -4.53 3.00 -1.26
N ASN A 31 -5.41 2.27 -0.59
CA ASN A 31 -6.13 2.77 0.56
C ASN A 31 -5.88 1.84 1.75
N SER A 32 -5.65 2.44 2.92
CA SER A 32 -5.66 1.76 4.20
C SER A 32 -6.72 2.40 5.07
N THR A 33 -7.61 1.59 5.63
CA THR A 33 -8.68 2.03 6.52
C THR A 33 -8.59 1.23 7.81
N VAL A 34 -8.64 1.91 8.96
CA VAL A 34 -8.81 1.25 10.25
C VAL A 34 -10.30 1.01 10.46
N THR A 35 -10.67 -0.24 10.75
CA THR A 35 -12.07 -0.66 10.85
C THR A 35 -12.55 -0.73 12.29
N LEU A 36 -11.68 -1.10 13.21
CA LEU A 36 -12.01 -1.24 14.63
C LEU A 36 -10.79 -0.99 15.49
N ILE A 37 -11.00 -0.40 16.67
CA ILE A 37 -10.01 -0.31 17.74
C ILE A 37 -10.67 -0.81 19.02
N VAL A 38 -10.06 -1.81 19.64
CA VAL A 38 -10.51 -2.41 20.90
C VAL A 38 -9.38 -2.34 21.92
N GLU A 39 -9.66 -1.87 23.12
CA GLU A 39 -8.73 -1.94 24.24
C GLU A 39 -8.54 -3.40 24.68
N LEU A 40 -7.29 -3.86 24.76
CA LEU A 40 -6.95 -5.19 25.30
C LEU A 40 -6.60 -5.09 26.79
N ASN A 41 -5.89 -4.03 27.16
CA ASN A 41 -5.54 -3.64 28.53
C ASN A 41 -5.14 -2.15 28.56
N ASP A 42 -4.83 -1.62 29.74
CA ASP A 42 -4.45 -0.22 29.97
C ASP A 42 -3.39 0.32 28.99
N ARG A 43 -2.52 -0.55 28.45
CA ARG A 43 -1.40 -0.17 27.59
C ARG A 43 -1.49 -0.70 26.16
N GLU A 44 -2.40 -1.62 25.87
CA GLU A 44 -2.44 -2.31 24.58
C GLU A 44 -3.83 -2.23 23.95
N ALA A 45 -3.89 -1.91 22.67
CA ALA A 45 -5.12 -1.90 21.87
C ALA A 45 -4.95 -2.78 20.62
N SER A 46 -5.97 -3.58 20.31
CA SER A 46 -6.10 -4.25 19.02
C SER A 46 -6.66 -3.27 18.00
N VAL A 47 -6.01 -3.19 16.85
CA VAL A 47 -6.42 -2.34 15.73
C VAL A 47 -6.66 -3.23 14.53
N ASP A 48 -7.92 -3.34 14.12
CA ASP A 48 -8.29 -4.05 12.89
C ASP A 48 -8.22 -3.09 11.72
N PHE A 49 -7.70 -3.59 10.60
CA PHE A 49 -7.52 -2.77 9.42
C PHE A 49 -7.88 -3.52 8.15
N ARG A 50 -8.13 -2.71 7.12
CA ARG A 50 -8.28 -3.16 5.74
C ARG A 50 -7.36 -2.35 4.84
N PHE A 51 -6.53 -3.05 4.09
CA PHE A 51 -5.76 -2.52 2.98
C PHE A 51 -6.44 -2.89 1.66
N THR A 52 -6.47 -1.97 0.70
CA THR A 52 -7.01 -2.21 -0.64
C THR A 52 -6.11 -1.57 -1.69
N ALA A 53 -5.60 -2.38 -2.61
CA ALA A 53 -4.97 -1.93 -3.85
C ALA A 53 -5.96 -2.09 -5.00
N THR A 54 -6.38 -0.96 -5.57
CA THR A 54 -7.36 -0.93 -6.67
C THR A 54 -6.65 -0.65 -7.98
N TYR A 55 -6.87 -1.50 -8.98
CA TYR A 55 -6.37 -1.35 -10.33
C TYR A 55 -7.53 -0.95 -11.23
N SER A 56 -7.52 0.29 -11.72
CA SER A 56 -8.64 0.84 -12.49
C SER A 56 -9.02 -0.07 -13.68
N GLY A 57 -10.22 -0.67 -13.59
CA GLY A 57 -10.76 -1.59 -14.60
C GLY A 57 -10.06 -2.96 -14.72
N LEU A 58 -9.07 -3.26 -13.89
CA LEU A 58 -8.26 -4.47 -14.01
C LEU A 58 -8.48 -5.48 -12.90
N GLY A 59 -8.66 -5.01 -11.67
CA GLY A 59 -8.67 -5.90 -10.51
C GLY A 59 -8.56 -5.16 -9.19
N VAL A 60 -8.60 -5.93 -8.12
CA VAL A 60 -8.47 -5.44 -6.74
C VAL A 60 -7.75 -6.48 -5.89
N ILE A 61 -6.92 -6.01 -4.98
CA ILE A 61 -6.34 -6.82 -3.90
C ILE A 61 -6.83 -6.22 -2.58
N LYS A 62 -7.43 -7.05 -1.74
CA LYS A 62 -7.88 -6.69 -0.39
C LYS A 62 -7.13 -7.54 0.61
N ILE A 63 -6.58 -6.89 1.62
CA ILE A 63 -5.90 -7.55 2.73
C ILE A 63 -6.55 -7.02 4.00
N GLU A 64 -6.96 -7.93 4.88
CA GLU A 64 -7.48 -7.61 6.20
C GLU A 64 -6.57 -8.24 7.25
N GLY A 65 -6.50 -7.59 8.40
CA GLY A 65 -5.63 -8.03 9.48
C GLY A 65 -5.87 -7.22 10.74
N ASN A 66 -5.10 -7.55 11.76
CA ASN A 66 -5.09 -6.87 13.03
C ASN A 66 -3.65 -6.62 13.50
N MET A 67 -3.49 -5.61 14.33
CA MET A 67 -2.21 -5.30 14.96
C MET A 67 -2.41 -4.90 16.42
N VAL A 68 -1.37 -5.08 17.23
CA VAL A 68 -1.36 -4.66 18.64
C VAL A 68 -0.55 -3.39 18.78
N TYR A 69 -1.23 -2.29 19.09
CA TYR A 69 -0.62 -1.00 19.44
C TYR A 69 -0.36 -0.91 20.93
N VAL A 70 0.81 -0.41 21.32
CA VAL A 70 1.27 -0.22 22.69
C VAL A 70 1.40 1.27 22.98
N GLY A 71 0.59 1.79 23.91
CA GLY A 71 0.55 3.20 24.27
C GLY A 71 -0.61 3.49 25.23
N ASP A 72 -1.21 4.67 25.13
CA ASP A 72 -2.44 4.98 25.87
C ASP A 72 -3.66 4.37 25.16
N ALA A 73 -3.87 3.07 25.40
CA ALA A 73 -4.87 2.26 24.71
C ALA A 73 -6.30 2.69 25.07
N ALA A 74 -6.56 2.98 26.34
CA ALA A 74 -7.86 3.42 26.82
C ALA A 74 -8.27 4.77 26.20
N ALA A 75 -7.36 5.74 26.14
CA ALA A 75 -7.65 7.02 25.50
C ALA A 75 -7.86 6.87 23.99
N LEU A 76 -7.06 6.02 23.33
CA LEU A 76 -7.19 5.76 21.90
C LEU A 76 -8.54 5.11 21.56
N ALA A 77 -8.90 4.04 22.26
CA ALA A 77 -10.16 3.32 22.05
C ALA A 77 -11.36 4.24 22.32
N LYS A 78 -11.33 5.00 23.41
CA LYS A 78 -12.39 5.95 23.75
C LYS A 78 -12.56 7.05 22.69
N LYS A 79 -11.46 7.62 22.20
CA LYS A 79 -11.49 8.66 21.16
C LYS A 79 -12.00 8.10 19.84
N TRP A 80 -11.56 6.89 19.47
CA TRP A 80 -12.04 6.21 18.28
C TRP A 80 -13.54 5.91 18.35
N SER A 81 -14.04 5.38 19.47
CA SER A 81 -15.47 5.11 19.64
C SER A 81 -16.33 6.38 19.65
N ALA A 82 -15.80 7.50 20.14
CA ALA A 82 -16.53 8.77 20.21
C ALA A 82 -16.56 9.53 18.87
N GLU A 83 -15.43 9.59 18.17
CA GLU A 83 -15.23 10.48 17.02
C GLU A 83 -14.94 9.75 15.70
N GLY A 84 -14.65 8.44 15.74
CA GLY A 84 -14.12 7.69 14.59
C GLY A 84 -12.75 8.18 14.14
N LYS A 85 -11.99 8.83 15.04
CA LYS A 85 -10.70 9.45 14.75
C LYS A 85 -9.67 9.03 15.78
N MET A 86 -8.43 8.94 15.32
CA MET A 86 -7.27 8.73 16.18
C MET A 86 -6.36 9.96 16.12
N PRO A 87 -5.49 10.17 17.12
CA PRO A 87 -4.46 11.22 17.06
C PRO A 87 -3.57 11.07 15.81
N ASP A 88 -3.19 12.19 15.19
CA ASP A 88 -2.47 12.18 13.90
C ASP A 88 -1.14 11.42 13.95
N ASN A 89 -0.43 11.47 15.08
CA ASN A 89 0.81 10.72 15.28
C ASN A 89 0.56 9.20 15.29
N VAL A 90 -0.50 8.75 15.96
CA VAL A 90 -0.89 7.33 16.03
C VAL A 90 -1.41 6.88 14.67
N ALA A 91 -2.21 7.71 13.99
CA ALA A 91 -2.67 7.44 12.63
C ALA A 91 -1.51 7.21 11.67
N SER A 92 -0.54 8.12 11.68
CA SER A 92 0.63 8.05 10.80
C SER A 92 1.43 6.77 11.03
N GLU A 93 1.66 6.39 12.30
CA GLU A 93 2.38 5.16 12.64
C GLU A 93 1.63 3.90 12.22
N ILE A 94 0.33 3.82 12.51
CA ILE A 94 -0.52 2.68 12.11
C ILE A 94 -0.55 2.56 10.58
N HIS A 95 -0.88 3.64 9.87
CA HIS A 95 -0.97 3.61 8.40
C HIS A 95 0.38 3.28 7.75
N THR A 96 1.49 3.81 8.26
CA THR A 96 2.82 3.46 7.77
C THR A 96 3.13 1.98 7.99
N THR A 97 2.77 1.43 9.14
CA THR A 97 2.95 0.01 9.45
C THR A 97 2.11 -0.87 8.52
N ILE A 98 0.84 -0.51 8.26
CA ILE A 98 -0.01 -1.20 7.28
C ILE A 98 0.65 -1.19 5.91
N MET A 99 1.08 -0.02 5.42
CA MET A 99 1.68 0.09 4.09
C MET A 99 2.96 -0.75 3.96
N ASN A 100 3.85 -0.69 4.96
CA ASN A 100 5.12 -1.42 4.93
C ASN A 100 4.95 -2.94 4.91
N ASN A 101 3.90 -3.47 5.56
CA ASN A 101 3.64 -4.91 5.60
C ASN A 101 2.74 -5.37 4.44
N CYS A 102 1.72 -4.60 4.07
CA CYS A 102 0.76 -5.01 3.05
C CYS A 102 1.24 -4.79 1.60
N ILE A 103 2.09 -3.80 1.32
CA ILE A 103 2.59 -3.57 -0.04
C ILE A 103 3.41 -4.76 -0.55
N PRO A 104 4.40 -5.31 0.20
CA PRO A 104 5.14 -6.49 -0.24
C PRO A 104 4.24 -7.69 -0.51
N GLU A 105 3.28 -7.96 0.37
CA GLU A 105 2.31 -9.06 0.19
C GLU A 105 1.44 -8.82 -1.06
N ALA A 106 0.96 -7.60 -1.25
CA ALA A 106 0.17 -7.24 -2.43
C ALA A 106 0.97 -7.40 -3.75
N VAL A 107 2.30 -7.20 -3.75
CA VAL A 107 3.16 -7.50 -4.91
C VAL A 107 3.14 -8.99 -5.24
N MET A 108 3.22 -9.86 -4.23
CA MET A 108 3.20 -11.31 -4.41
C MET A 108 1.84 -11.78 -4.95
N ILE A 109 0.74 -11.28 -4.38
CA ILE A 109 -0.61 -11.59 -4.86
C ILE A 109 -0.83 -11.07 -6.27
N ALA A 110 -0.41 -9.83 -6.58
CA ALA A 110 -0.53 -9.25 -7.91
C ALA A 110 0.15 -10.13 -8.97
N ARG A 111 1.34 -10.66 -8.67
CA ARG A 111 2.04 -11.60 -9.54
C ARG A 111 1.19 -12.85 -9.81
N ASP A 112 0.61 -13.44 -8.77
CA ASP A 112 -0.14 -14.69 -8.87
C ASP A 112 -1.44 -14.52 -9.69
N VAL A 113 -2.11 -13.37 -9.57
CA VAL A 113 -3.30 -13.03 -10.38
C VAL A 113 -2.98 -12.28 -11.68
N ARG A 114 -1.69 -12.16 -12.03
CA ARG A 114 -1.18 -11.45 -13.23
C ARG A 114 -1.64 -10.00 -13.35
N LEU A 115 -1.77 -9.31 -12.21
CA LEU A 115 -1.89 -7.86 -12.15
C LEU A 115 -0.48 -7.22 -12.15
N PRO A 116 -0.33 -5.97 -12.62
CA PRO A 116 0.93 -5.25 -12.44
C PRO A 116 1.22 -5.07 -10.94
N PRO A 117 2.50 -4.93 -10.55
CA PRO A 117 2.84 -4.73 -9.15
C PRO A 117 2.22 -3.41 -8.64
N PRO A 118 1.69 -3.36 -7.41
CA PRO A 118 1.12 -2.17 -6.80
C PRO A 118 2.18 -1.17 -6.33
N ILE A 119 3.32 -1.09 -7.02
CA ILE A 119 4.40 -0.15 -6.69
C ILE A 119 4.79 0.61 -7.95
N PRO A 120 5.16 1.90 -7.82
CA PRO A 120 5.63 2.67 -8.96
C PRO A 120 6.88 2.01 -9.54
N MET A 121 6.85 1.69 -10.84
CA MET A 121 8.01 1.11 -11.51
C MET A 121 9.14 2.15 -11.62
N PRO A 122 10.39 1.77 -11.31
CA PRO A 122 11.52 2.67 -11.50
C PRO A 122 11.70 2.96 -13.00
N LYS A 123 11.90 4.24 -13.33
CA LYS A 123 12.23 4.66 -14.70
C LYS A 123 13.73 4.57 -14.91
N VAL A 124 14.19 3.61 -15.70
CA VAL A 124 15.61 3.55 -16.10
C VAL A 124 15.83 4.52 -17.25
N SER A 125 16.41 5.67 -16.96
CA SER A 125 16.91 6.59 -18.00
C SER A 125 18.34 6.20 -18.35
N ILE A 126 18.52 5.45 -19.44
CA ILE A 126 19.85 5.25 -20.01
C ILE A 126 20.22 6.57 -20.71
N LYS A 127 21.03 7.41 -20.06
CA LYS A 127 21.71 8.52 -20.76
C LYS A 127 22.71 7.89 -21.73
N GLY A 128 22.30 7.80 -23.00
CA GLY A 128 23.17 7.39 -24.09
C GLY A 128 24.42 8.25 -24.15
N LYS A 129 25.58 7.60 -24.22
CA LYS A 129 26.86 8.22 -24.56
C LYS A 129 26.68 9.00 -25.86
N GLY A 130 27.04 10.29 -25.84
CA GLY A 130 26.90 11.18 -26.98
C GLY A 130 27.71 10.69 -28.18
N ALA A 131 27.01 10.42 -29.28
CA ALA A 131 27.62 10.42 -30.60
C ALA A 131 27.84 11.88 -30.99
N LYS A 132 29.10 12.34 -30.99
CA LYS A 132 29.49 13.55 -31.71
C LYS A 132 29.50 13.23 -33.21
N PRO A 133 28.77 13.94 -34.08
CA PRO A 133 29.09 13.95 -35.49
C PRO A 133 30.32 14.86 -35.68
N SER A 134 31.44 14.30 -36.14
CA SER A 134 32.45 15.08 -36.85
C SER A 134 32.01 15.17 -38.30
N SER A 135 31.85 16.38 -38.82
CA SER A 135 32.22 16.67 -40.21
C SER A 135 32.38 18.18 -40.33
N GLY A 136 33.64 18.61 -40.35
CA GLY A 136 34.01 19.98 -40.62
C GLY A 136 33.82 20.29 -42.10
N MET A 137 33.26 21.46 -42.35
CA MET A 137 33.65 22.43 -43.39
C MET A 137 34.57 21.92 -44.52
N GLU A 138 34.02 21.78 -45.73
CA GLU A 138 34.77 22.07 -46.96
C GLU A 138 34.10 23.24 -47.66
N VAL A 139 34.79 24.39 -47.65
CA VAL A 139 34.60 25.50 -48.60
C VAL A 139 35.98 25.83 -49.16
N ALA A 140 36.17 25.58 -50.46
CA ALA A 140 37.04 26.25 -51.43
C ALA A 140 37.42 25.27 -52.54
#